data_AF-A0A950VTQ6-F1
#
_entry.id   AF-A0A950VTQ6-F1
#
_cell.length_a   1.000
_cell.length_b   1.000
_cell.length_c   1.000
_cell.angle_alpha   90.00
_cell.angle_beta   90.00
_cell.angle_gamma   90.00
#
_symmetry.space_group_name_H-M   'P 1'
#
loop_
_entity.id
_entity.type
_entity.pdbx_description
1 polymer ?
#
loop_
_entity_poly.entity_id
_entity_poly.type
_entity_poly.pdbx_seq_one_letter_code
_entity_poly.pdbx_strand_id
1 'polypeptide(L)'
;MVHPFEPLLLRLQADYRAGSLTADQMRQLLVCVESFFVRRLLTSAPQIDENQLLIGIYNTVVSAADRAAAFVDALSASQIAWPDDAVVLENAVHYPLYFGSHPDQRNLIFQALEDSYPHARPVAFDQLELQLITPLLPREDWLNELGVSERDYWAVVGRLGNFTWVPRGRAPDLGVTERKKELRRMTRYGLELVRDFAEIECWRAGEIEARSRRLAERALNVWPGPRR
;
A
#
# COMPACT_ATOMS: atom_id res chain seq x y z
N MET A 1 6.56 6.20 20.15
CA MET A 1 6.62 4.91 19.44
C MET A 1 7.74 4.11 20.05
N VAL A 2 7.43 3.15 20.92
CA VAL A 2 8.38 2.05 21.15
C VAL A 2 8.42 1.33 19.81
N HIS A 3 9.57 1.22 19.15
CA HIS A 3 9.73 0.19 18.14
C HIS A 3 10.00 -1.08 18.94
N PRO A 4 8.97 -1.91 19.27
CA PRO A 4 9.28 -3.23 19.77
C PRO A 4 10.13 -3.85 18.68
N PHE A 5 11.32 -4.33 19.03
CA PHE A 5 12.00 -5.25 18.15
C PHE A 5 11.02 -6.40 17.91
N GLU A 6 10.41 -6.43 16.73
CA GLU A 6 9.58 -7.52 16.20
C GLU A 6 10.25 -8.84 16.59
N PRO A 7 9.71 -9.60 17.56
CA PRO A 7 10.35 -10.80 18.06
C PRO A 7 10.61 -11.83 16.95
N LEU A 8 9.78 -11.79 15.90
CA LEU A 8 10.00 -12.56 14.68
C LEU A 8 11.30 -12.14 13.98
N LEU A 9 11.49 -10.85 13.69
CA LEU A 9 12.68 -10.35 12.98
C LEU A 9 13.98 -10.69 13.72
N LEU A 10 14.00 -10.56 15.06
CA LEU A 10 15.15 -10.95 15.88
C LEU A 10 15.47 -12.44 15.76
N ARG A 11 14.44 -13.29 15.79
CA ARG A 11 14.60 -14.75 15.66
C ARG A 11 15.09 -15.14 14.27
N LEU A 12 14.48 -14.58 13.22
CA LEU A 12 14.90 -14.81 11.84
C LEU A 12 16.34 -14.35 11.61
N GLN A 13 16.75 -13.21 12.20
CA GLN A 13 18.13 -12.74 12.12
C GLN A 13 19.11 -13.65 12.87
N ALA A 14 18.72 -14.16 14.05
CA ALA A 14 19.54 -15.10 14.81
C ALA A 14 19.77 -16.39 14.03
N ASP A 15 18.71 -16.94 13.43
CA ASP A 15 18.76 -18.14 12.60
C ASP A 15 19.61 -17.94 11.33
N TYR A 16 19.45 -16.79 10.68
CA TYR A 16 20.27 -16.42 9.53
C TYR A 16 21.76 -16.37 9.88
N ARG A 17 22.10 -15.75 11.02
CA ARG A 17 23.50 -15.69 11.52
C ARG A 17 24.04 -17.06 11.93
N ALA A 18 23.18 -17.94 12.43
CA ALA A 18 23.55 -19.32 12.78
C ALA A 18 23.65 -20.24 11.54
N GLY A 19 23.25 -19.78 10.35
CA GLY A 19 23.25 -20.56 9.12
C GLY A 19 22.08 -21.54 8.98
N SER A 20 21.10 -21.50 9.89
CA SER A 20 19.90 -22.35 9.83
C SER A 20 18.79 -21.76 8.94
N LEU A 21 18.96 -20.51 8.50
CA LEU A 21 18.10 -19.84 7.54
C LEU A 21 18.95 -19.26 6.42
N THR A 22 18.63 -19.56 5.17
CA THR A 22 19.33 -18.97 4.01
C THR A 22 18.83 -17.54 3.73
N ALA A 23 19.60 -16.76 2.97
CA ALA A 23 19.17 -15.41 2.57
C ALA A 23 17.89 -15.44 1.73
N ASP A 24 17.72 -16.48 0.91
CA ASP A 24 16.52 -16.64 0.08
C ASP A 24 15.29 -16.98 0.93
N GLN A 25 15.41 -17.91 1.86
CA GLN A 25 14.33 -18.23 2.82
C GLN A 25 13.96 -17.00 3.67
N MET A 26 14.93 -16.23 4.14
CA MET A 26 14.67 -14.98 4.86
C MET A 26 13.89 -13.98 4.00
N ARG A 27 14.28 -13.81 2.74
CA ARG A 27 13.56 -12.95 1.78
C ARG A 27 12.12 -13.40 1.60
N GLN A 28 11.90 -14.70 1.34
CA GLN A 28 10.55 -15.25 1.15
C GLN A 28 9.66 -15.03 2.37
N LEU A 29 10.19 -15.22 3.58
CA LEU A 29 9.48 -14.97 4.84
C LEU A 29 9.10 -13.50 4.99
N LEU A 30 10.03 -12.57 4.74
CA LEU A 30 9.77 -11.14 4.86
C LEU A 30 8.72 -10.67 3.84
N VAL A 31 8.81 -11.12 2.58
CA VAL A 31 7.82 -10.82 1.54
C VAL A 31 6.44 -11.36 1.92
N CYS A 32 6.38 -12.58 2.47
CA CYS A 32 5.14 -13.18 2.94
C CYS A 32 4.49 -12.37 4.07
N VAL A 33 5.27 -11.98 5.07
CA VAL A 33 4.79 -11.20 6.24
C VAL A 33 4.36 -9.81 5.80
N GLU A 34 5.15 -9.13 4.96
CA GLU A 34 4.79 -7.82 4.41
C GLU A 34 3.48 -7.90 3.62
N SER A 35 3.35 -8.87 2.72
CA SER A 35 2.15 -9.06 1.93
C SER A 35 0.91 -9.32 2.80
N PHE A 36 1.04 -10.15 3.83
CA PHE A 36 -0.03 -10.41 4.78
C PHE A 36 -0.55 -9.13 5.43
N PHE A 37 0.33 -8.27 5.94
CA PHE A 37 -0.08 -7.03 6.60
C PHE A 37 -0.63 -5.99 5.63
N VAL A 38 0.00 -5.80 4.47
CA VAL A 38 -0.47 -4.82 3.48
C VAL A 38 -1.85 -5.22 2.95
N ARG A 39 -2.07 -6.50 2.63
CA ARG A 39 -3.37 -6.98 2.16
C ARG A 39 -4.45 -6.78 3.23
N ARG A 40 -4.15 -7.07 4.50
CA ARG A 40 -5.09 -6.84 5.63
C ARG A 40 -5.43 -5.37 5.82
N LEU A 41 -4.45 -4.47 5.67
CA LEU A 41 -4.67 -3.04 5.74
C LEU A 41 -5.63 -2.59 4.63
N LEU A 42 -5.37 -3.00 3.38
CA LEU A 42 -6.18 -2.63 2.23
C LEU A 42 -7.62 -3.18 2.29
N THR A 43 -7.87 -4.22 3.09
CA THR A 43 -9.18 -4.84 3.23
C THR A 43 -9.90 -4.52 4.55
N SER A 44 -9.39 -3.58 5.37
CA SER A 44 -9.93 -3.31 6.72
C SER A 44 -10.09 -4.57 7.59
N ALA A 45 -9.16 -5.52 7.49
CA ALA A 45 -9.27 -6.74 8.27
C ALA A 45 -9.28 -6.43 9.78
N PRO A 46 -10.04 -7.18 10.61
CA PRO A 46 -10.08 -6.97 12.05
C PRO A 46 -8.68 -6.99 12.67
N GLN A 47 -8.44 -6.19 13.71
CA GLN A 47 -7.15 -6.23 14.42
C GLN A 47 -6.93 -7.62 15.06
N ILE A 48 -5.70 -8.12 14.99
CA ILE A 48 -5.27 -9.39 15.59
C ILE A 48 -4.00 -9.16 16.40
N ASP A 49 -3.68 -10.07 17.31
CA ASP A 49 -2.36 -10.08 17.95
C ASP A 49 -1.32 -10.63 16.95
N GLU A 50 -0.72 -9.71 16.21
CA GLU A 50 0.25 -9.98 15.16
C GLU A 50 1.48 -10.74 15.70
N ASN A 51 1.96 -10.36 16.89
CA ASN A 51 3.09 -11.00 17.54
C ASN A 51 2.77 -12.44 17.94
N GLN A 52 1.61 -12.66 18.58
CA GLN A 52 1.19 -13.99 19.00
C GLN A 52 1.01 -14.91 17.78
N LEU A 53 0.39 -14.41 16.71
CA LEU A 53 0.22 -15.16 15.47
C LEU A 53 1.57 -15.55 14.86
N LEU A 54 2.43 -14.56 14.60
CA LEU A 54 3.69 -14.77 13.88
C LEU A 54 4.67 -15.64 14.68
N ILE A 55 4.77 -15.44 16.00
CA ILE A 55 5.60 -16.28 16.86
C ILE A 55 5.01 -17.69 17.00
N GLY A 56 3.68 -17.81 17.06
CA GLY A 56 2.99 -19.09 17.03
C GLY A 56 3.40 -19.90 15.80
N ILE A 57 3.24 -19.33 14.61
CA ILE A 57 3.62 -19.95 13.34
C ILE A 57 5.13 -20.25 13.29
N TYR A 58 5.97 -19.29 13.68
CA TYR A 58 7.42 -19.49 13.72
C TYR A 58 7.83 -20.73 14.53
N ASN A 59 7.20 -20.93 15.70
CA ASN A 59 7.53 -22.04 16.59
C ASN A 59 7.10 -23.40 16.02
N THR A 60 6.04 -23.45 15.20
CA THR A 60 5.57 -24.72 14.61
C THR A 60 6.43 -25.18 13.44
N VAL A 61 7.11 -24.26 12.76
CA VAL A 61 7.86 -24.54 11.52
C VAL A 61 9.38 -24.64 11.72
N VAL A 62 9.88 -24.46 12.95
CA VAL A 62 11.33 -24.39 13.25
C VAL A 62 12.10 -25.65 12.83
N SER A 63 11.46 -26.82 12.89
CA SER A 63 12.05 -28.12 12.53
C SER A 63 11.76 -28.56 11.10
N ALA A 64 11.05 -27.74 10.30
CA ALA A 64 10.73 -28.08 8.91
C ALA A 64 12.00 -28.09 8.04
N ALA A 65 12.08 -29.03 7.10
CA ALA A 65 13.19 -29.11 6.15
C ALA A 65 13.28 -27.85 5.26
N ASP A 66 12.13 -27.35 4.81
CA ASP A 66 12.00 -26.02 4.21
C ASP A 66 11.13 -25.12 5.09
N ARG A 67 11.81 -24.35 5.95
CA ARG A 67 11.19 -23.45 6.92
C ARG A 67 10.37 -22.33 6.27
N ALA A 68 10.85 -21.78 5.16
CA ALA A 68 10.14 -20.70 4.48
C ALA A 68 8.83 -21.22 3.89
N ALA A 69 8.89 -22.36 3.19
CA ALA A 69 7.69 -22.96 2.63
C ALA A 69 6.65 -23.30 3.71
N ALA A 70 7.07 -23.98 4.79
CA ALA A 70 6.18 -24.35 5.88
C ALA A 70 5.54 -23.12 6.58
N PHE A 71 6.29 -22.02 6.72
CA PHE A 71 5.76 -20.78 7.29
C PHE A 71 4.66 -20.17 6.41
N VAL A 72 4.90 -20.09 5.09
CA VAL A 72 3.91 -19.56 4.15
C VAL A 72 2.65 -20.42 4.15
N ASP A 73 2.79 -21.74 4.18
CA ASP A 73 1.64 -22.66 4.22
C ASP A 73 0.84 -22.48 5.52
N ALA A 74 1.51 -22.35 6.65
CA ALA A 74 0.87 -22.11 7.94
C ALA A 74 0.16 -20.75 8.00
N LEU A 75 0.74 -19.69 7.41
CA LEU A 75 0.10 -18.38 7.31
C LEU A 75 -1.07 -18.36 6.32
N SER A 76 -1.01 -19.22 5.29
CA SER A 76 -2.08 -19.37 4.28
C SER A 76 -3.27 -20.18 4.79
N ALA A 77 -3.19 -20.75 5.99
CA ALA A 77 -4.27 -21.55 6.57
C ALA A 77 -5.54 -20.72 6.77
N SER A 78 -6.70 -21.28 6.44
CA SER A 78 -7.97 -20.55 6.33
C SER A 78 -8.39 -19.80 7.60
N GLN A 79 -8.04 -20.32 8.78
CA GLN A 79 -8.35 -19.70 10.07
C GLN A 79 -7.58 -18.40 10.34
N ILE A 80 -6.46 -18.17 9.63
CA ILE A 80 -5.69 -16.93 9.73
C ILE A 80 -6.35 -15.79 8.94
N ALA A 81 -7.18 -16.15 7.94
CA ALA A 81 -7.89 -15.21 7.08
C ALA A 81 -6.93 -14.19 6.42
N TRP A 82 -5.85 -14.69 5.80
CA TRP A 82 -5.03 -13.91 4.88
C TRP A 82 -5.86 -13.54 3.64
N PRO A 83 -6.11 -12.24 3.35
CA PRO A 83 -6.94 -11.86 2.20
C PRO A 83 -6.36 -12.34 0.88
N ASP A 84 -7.19 -13.03 0.10
CA ASP A 84 -6.86 -13.40 -1.28
C ASP A 84 -7.05 -12.22 -2.25
N ASP A 85 -6.72 -12.45 -3.52
CA ASP A 85 -6.77 -11.42 -4.55
C ASP A 85 -8.18 -10.85 -4.76
N ALA A 86 -9.21 -11.69 -4.64
CA ALA A 86 -10.60 -11.26 -4.83
C ALA A 86 -11.03 -10.33 -3.70
N VAL A 87 -10.73 -10.70 -2.45
CA VAL A 87 -11.01 -9.88 -1.27
C VAL A 87 -10.28 -8.53 -1.36
N VAL A 88 -9.02 -8.53 -1.79
CA VAL A 88 -8.25 -7.28 -1.96
C VAL A 88 -8.88 -6.38 -3.02
N LEU A 89 -9.20 -6.91 -4.21
CA LEU A 89 -9.79 -6.10 -5.29
C LEU A 89 -11.17 -5.55 -4.93
N GLU A 90 -11.99 -6.31 -4.20
CA GLU A 90 -13.30 -5.86 -3.76
C GLU A 90 -13.21 -4.71 -2.75
N ASN A 91 -12.31 -4.81 -1.78
CA ASN A 91 -12.27 -3.89 -0.64
C ASN A 91 -11.35 -2.68 -0.86
N ALA A 92 -10.17 -2.86 -1.47
CA ALA A 92 -9.16 -1.80 -1.59
C ALA A 92 -9.64 -0.62 -2.43
N VAL A 93 -10.58 -0.85 -3.36
CA VAL A 93 -11.13 0.17 -4.25
C VAL A 93 -11.87 1.27 -3.48
N HIS A 94 -12.58 0.88 -2.42
CA HIS A 94 -13.44 1.76 -1.62
C HIS A 94 -12.87 2.04 -0.23
N TYR A 95 -11.78 1.38 0.16
CA TYR A 95 -11.15 1.57 1.46
C TYR A 95 -10.73 3.03 1.67
N PRO A 96 -11.15 3.69 2.76
CA PRO A 96 -10.78 5.07 3.09
C PRO A 96 -9.35 5.14 3.64
N LEU A 97 -8.36 4.77 2.81
CA LEU A 97 -6.95 4.63 3.15
C LEU A 97 -6.39 5.84 3.91
N TYR A 98 -6.74 7.07 3.55
CA TYR A 98 -6.28 8.28 4.27
C TYR A 98 -6.63 8.24 5.77
N PHE A 99 -7.85 7.78 6.10
CA PHE A 99 -8.39 7.77 7.46
C PHE A 99 -8.12 6.45 8.18
N GLY A 100 -8.04 5.35 7.43
CA GLY A 100 -7.89 4.00 7.99
C GLY A 100 -6.44 3.56 8.25
N SER A 101 -5.45 4.35 7.85
CA SER A 101 -4.03 3.96 7.95
C SER A 101 -3.15 5.04 8.58
N HIS A 102 -1.96 4.64 9.04
CA HIS A 102 -0.91 5.57 9.44
C HIS A 102 -0.21 6.17 8.20
N PRO A 103 0.26 7.44 8.24
CA PRO A 103 1.04 8.04 7.14
C PRO A 103 2.22 7.18 6.66
N ASP A 104 2.94 6.54 7.56
CA ASP A 104 4.09 5.69 7.21
C ASP A 104 3.67 4.43 6.44
N GLN A 105 2.52 3.85 6.76
CA GLN A 105 1.97 2.71 6.01
C GLN A 105 1.60 3.12 4.60
N ARG A 106 1.00 4.30 4.42
CA ARG A 106 0.71 4.85 3.09
C ARG A 106 1.99 5.10 2.31
N ASN A 107 2.99 5.72 2.93
CA ASN A 107 4.28 5.95 2.27
C ASN A 107 4.88 4.62 1.79
N LEU A 108 4.91 3.59 2.63
CA LEU A 108 5.40 2.26 2.23
C LEU A 108 4.62 1.70 1.03
N ILE A 109 3.29 1.72 1.08
CA ILE A 109 2.44 1.25 -0.02
C ILE A 109 2.76 1.99 -1.32
N PHE A 110 2.78 3.32 -1.29
CA PHE A 110 2.98 4.12 -2.50
C PHE A 110 4.43 4.14 -3.00
N GLN A 111 5.41 3.87 -2.14
CA GLN A 111 6.80 3.66 -2.55
C GLN A 111 6.91 2.35 -3.31
N ALA A 112 6.40 1.26 -2.75
CA ALA A 112 6.43 -0.05 -3.39
C ALA A 112 5.62 -0.09 -4.69
N LEU A 113 4.47 0.60 -4.74
CA LEU A 113 3.71 0.76 -5.98
C LEU A 113 4.50 1.53 -7.04
N GLU A 114 5.14 2.65 -6.68
CA GLU A 114 5.96 3.42 -7.62
C GLU A 114 7.18 2.61 -8.10
N ASP A 115 7.89 1.92 -7.21
CA ASP A 115 9.04 1.08 -7.52
C ASP A 115 8.68 -0.15 -8.38
N SER A 116 7.41 -0.55 -8.40
CA SER A 116 6.92 -1.62 -9.30
C SER A 116 6.87 -1.21 -10.78
N TYR A 117 7.00 0.09 -11.08
CA TYR A 117 7.07 0.59 -12.44
C TYR A 117 8.52 0.62 -12.97
N PRO A 118 8.72 0.52 -14.29
CA PRO A 118 10.05 0.65 -14.86
C PRO A 118 10.54 2.10 -14.77
N HIS A 119 11.57 2.33 -13.95
CA HIS A 119 12.24 3.62 -13.83
C HIS A 119 13.62 3.61 -14.46
N ALA A 120 13.99 4.70 -15.13
CA ALA A 120 15.34 4.87 -15.67
C ALA A 120 16.41 5.01 -14.58
N ARG A 121 16.01 5.46 -13.38
CA ARG A 121 16.85 5.64 -12.18
C ARG A 121 16.01 5.40 -10.93
N PRO A 122 16.61 5.01 -9.79
CA PRO A 122 15.90 4.92 -8.52
C PRO A 122 15.20 6.23 -8.15
N VAL A 123 14.01 6.13 -7.56
CA VAL A 123 13.22 7.28 -7.13
C VAL A 123 13.75 7.83 -5.80
N ALA A 124 13.97 9.14 -5.73
CA ALA A 124 14.44 9.84 -4.53
C ALA A 124 13.25 10.26 -3.64
N PHE A 125 12.65 9.29 -2.92
CA PHE A 125 11.46 9.53 -2.07
C PHE A 125 11.70 10.49 -0.90
N ASP A 126 12.96 10.69 -0.48
CA ASP A 126 13.34 11.65 0.56
C ASP A 126 13.00 13.10 0.16
N GLN A 127 12.97 13.40 -1.14
CA GLN A 127 12.60 14.71 -1.70
C GLN A 127 11.11 14.84 -2.00
N LEU A 128 10.35 13.76 -1.80
CA LEU A 128 8.93 13.67 -2.11
C LEU A 128 8.08 13.59 -0.84
N GLU A 129 6.82 13.97 -0.98
CA GLU A 129 5.77 13.74 -0.01
C GLU A 129 4.53 13.17 -0.70
N LEU A 130 3.88 12.24 -0.04
CA LEU A 130 2.64 11.66 -0.51
C LEU A 130 1.49 12.62 -0.18
N GLN A 131 0.78 13.07 -1.20
CA GLN A 131 -0.37 13.97 -1.05
C GLN A 131 -1.62 13.39 -1.70
N LEU A 132 -2.76 13.90 -1.27
CA LEU A 132 -3.99 13.72 -2.01
C LEU A 132 -3.97 14.61 -3.27
N ILE A 133 -4.54 14.11 -4.35
CA ILE A 133 -4.72 14.86 -5.60
C ILE A 133 -5.78 15.93 -5.36
N THR A 134 -6.95 15.52 -4.89
CA THR A 134 -8.03 16.40 -4.39
C THR A 134 -7.69 16.87 -2.96
N PRO A 135 -7.89 18.15 -2.60
CA PRO A 135 -7.72 18.66 -1.24
C PRO A 135 -8.45 17.84 -0.17
N LEU A 136 -7.95 17.82 1.06
CA LEU A 136 -8.60 17.07 2.13
C LEU A 136 -9.96 17.66 2.51
N LEU A 137 -10.09 18.99 2.55
CA LEU A 137 -11.34 19.67 2.87
C LEU A 137 -12.17 19.90 1.59
N PRO A 138 -13.51 19.75 1.66
CA PRO A 138 -14.37 19.99 0.52
C PRO A 138 -14.32 21.45 0.06
N ARG A 139 -14.28 21.64 -1.26
CA ARG A 139 -14.29 22.94 -1.94
C ARG A 139 -15.26 22.88 -3.11
N GLU A 140 -15.95 23.97 -3.40
CA GLU A 140 -17.00 24.00 -4.43
C GLU A 140 -16.49 23.55 -5.81
N ASP A 141 -15.30 24.00 -6.22
CA ASP A 141 -14.71 23.61 -7.49
C ASP A 141 -14.41 22.11 -7.57
N TRP A 142 -13.88 21.53 -6.48
CA TRP A 142 -13.61 20.10 -6.38
C TRP A 142 -14.87 19.25 -6.22
N LEU A 143 -15.90 19.72 -5.51
CA LEU A 143 -17.20 19.04 -5.44
C LEU A 143 -17.82 18.92 -6.84
N ASN A 144 -17.76 20.01 -7.62
CA ASN A 144 -18.23 20.05 -9.00
C ASN A 144 -17.41 19.14 -9.93
N GLU A 145 -16.07 19.17 -9.83
CA GLU A 145 -15.17 18.32 -10.62
C GLU A 145 -15.39 16.82 -10.30
N LEU A 146 -15.50 16.49 -9.01
CA LEU A 146 -15.74 15.13 -8.56
C LEU A 146 -17.15 14.63 -8.93
N GLY A 147 -18.10 15.56 -9.09
CA GLY A 147 -19.52 15.26 -9.29
C GLY A 147 -20.17 14.66 -8.03
N VAL A 148 -19.79 15.13 -6.84
CA VAL A 148 -20.27 14.61 -5.55
C VAL A 148 -20.82 15.72 -4.67
N SER A 149 -21.71 15.35 -3.76
CA SER A 149 -22.15 16.25 -2.69
C SER A 149 -21.07 16.39 -1.62
N GLU A 150 -21.14 17.44 -0.80
CA GLU A 150 -20.26 17.60 0.36
C GLU A 150 -20.35 16.42 1.34
N ARG A 151 -21.55 15.82 1.46
CA ARG A 151 -21.80 14.62 2.28
C ARG A 151 -21.01 13.41 1.76
N ASP A 152 -20.93 13.22 0.45
CA ASP A 152 -20.31 12.05 -0.16
C ASP A 152 -18.80 12.22 -0.37
N TYR A 153 -18.30 13.46 -0.26
CA TYR A 153 -16.89 13.81 -0.47
C TYR A 153 -15.92 12.95 0.34
N TRP A 154 -16.20 12.78 1.63
CA TRP A 154 -15.35 12.05 2.56
C TRP A 154 -15.22 10.56 2.23
N ALA A 155 -16.23 9.98 1.58
CA ALA A 155 -16.21 8.58 1.14
C ALA A 155 -15.33 8.37 -0.11
N VAL A 156 -14.92 9.45 -0.79
CA VAL A 156 -14.15 9.41 -2.06
C VAL A 156 -12.73 9.89 -1.86
N VAL A 157 -12.54 10.99 -1.12
CA VAL A 157 -11.25 11.68 -1.00
C VAL A 157 -10.13 10.80 -0.41
N GLY A 158 -10.48 9.90 0.50
CA GLY A 158 -9.50 9.05 1.19
C GLY A 158 -9.09 7.78 0.43
N ARG A 159 -9.62 7.53 -0.78
CA ARG A 159 -9.41 6.28 -1.52
C ARG A 159 -8.00 6.17 -2.12
N LEU A 160 -7.54 4.94 -2.33
CA LEU A 160 -6.24 4.59 -2.91
C LEU A 160 -5.91 5.40 -4.18
N GLY A 161 -6.87 5.49 -5.10
CA GLY A 161 -6.73 6.22 -6.36
C GLY A 161 -6.59 7.73 -6.24
N ASN A 162 -6.73 8.33 -5.06
CA ASN A 162 -6.64 9.78 -4.88
C ASN A 162 -5.28 10.27 -4.36
N PHE A 163 -4.26 9.42 -4.29
CA PHE A 163 -2.92 9.81 -3.81
C PHE A 163 -1.90 9.95 -4.95
N THR A 164 -0.92 10.82 -4.76
CA THR A 164 0.21 10.98 -5.69
C THR A 164 1.44 11.53 -4.97
N TRP A 165 2.61 11.33 -5.58
CA TRP A 165 3.87 11.89 -5.09
C TRP A 165 4.05 13.32 -5.60
N VAL A 166 4.40 14.24 -4.70
CA VAL A 166 4.80 15.60 -5.05
C VAL A 166 6.16 15.95 -4.43
N PRO A 167 6.94 16.87 -5.01
CA PRO A 167 8.09 17.43 -4.32
C PRO A 167 7.68 18.08 -3.00
N ARG A 168 8.49 17.89 -1.95
CA ARG A 168 8.23 18.49 -0.64
C ARG A 168 8.04 20.00 -0.72
N GLY A 169 7.13 20.51 0.11
CA GLY A 169 6.89 21.96 0.24
C GLY A 169 5.94 22.53 -0.81
N ARG A 170 5.22 21.66 -1.54
CA ARG A 170 4.16 22.07 -2.47
C ARG A 170 2.83 22.18 -1.74
N ALA A 171 2.04 23.20 -2.11
CA ALA A 171 0.74 23.44 -1.49
C ALA A 171 -0.24 22.30 -1.81
N PRO A 172 -0.82 21.62 -0.80
CA PRO A 172 -1.77 20.54 -1.04
C PRO A 172 -3.19 21.04 -1.39
N ASP A 173 -3.46 22.33 -1.18
CA ASP A 173 -4.80 22.92 -1.28
C ASP A 173 -4.96 23.85 -2.49
N LEU A 174 -4.68 23.31 -3.68
CA LEU A 174 -4.89 24.00 -4.95
C LEU A 174 -6.29 23.71 -5.51
N GLY A 175 -6.88 24.69 -6.20
CA GLY A 175 -8.08 24.46 -6.99
C GLY A 175 -7.83 23.54 -8.18
N VAL A 176 -8.90 22.99 -8.76
CA VAL A 176 -8.85 21.93 -9.80
C VAL A 176 -7.89 22.27 -10.94
N THR A 177 -8.00 23.48 -11.49
CA THR A 177 -7.20 23.91 -12.65
C THR A 177 -5.71 24.00 -12.32
N GLU A 178 -5.36 24.59 -11.18
CA GLU A 178 -3.95 24.77 -10.79
C GLU A 178 -3.31 23.45 -10.38
N ARG A 179 -4.06 22.57 -9.70
CA ARG A 179 -3.59 21.23 -9.34
C ARG A 179 -3.31 20.36 -10.56
N LYS A 180 -4.22 20.36 -11.56
CA LYS A 180 -4.00 19.64 -12.82
C LYS A 180 -2.80 20.19 -13.59
N LYS A 181 -2.64 21.52 -13.68
CA LYS A 181 -1.47 22.14 -14.31
C LYS A 181 -0.16 21.75 -13.61
N GLU A 182 -0.16 21.77 -12.28
CA GLU A 182 0.99 21.36 -11.47
C GLU A 182 1.38 19.90 -11.75
N LEU A 183 0.44 18.97 -11.60
CA LEU A 183 0.72 17.54 -11.78
C LEU A 183 1.13 17.21 -13.22
N ARG A 184 0.55 17.88 -14.24
CA ARG A 184 1.01 17.77 -15.64
C ARG A 184 2.46 18.21 -15.80
N ARG A 185 2.88 19.31 -15.17
CA ARG A 185 4.29 19.76 -15.21
C ARG A 185 5.22 18.80 -14.49
N MET A 186 4.73 18.09 -13.47
CA MET A 186 5.51 17.14 -12.68
C MET A 186 5.79 15.81 -13.39
N THR A 187 5.07 15.48 -14.47
CA THR A 187 5.36 14.28 -15.29
C THR A 187 6.81 14.21 -15.77
N ARG A 188 7.48 15.37 -15.91
CA ARG A 188 8.91 15.47 -16.24
C ARG A 188 9.84 14.82 -15.21
N TYR A 189 9.37 14.59 -13.98
CA TYR A 189 10.15 13.93 -12.93
C TYR A 189 10.17 12.39 -13.08
N GLY A 190 9.43 11.84 -14.06
CA GLY A 190 9.47 10.42 -14.36
C GLY A 190 8.71 9.54 -13.36
N LEU A 191 7.85 10.11 -12.52
CA LEU A 191 7.00 9.36 -11.60
C LEU A 191 5.76 8.86 -12.33
N GLU A 192 5.55 7.55 -12.36
CA GLU A 192 4.42 6.93 -13.06
C GLU A 192 3.10 7.21 -12.33
N LEU A 193 3.08 7.24 -10.99
CA LEU A 193 1.87 7.61 -10.26
C LEU A 193 1.41 9.05 -10.51
N VAL A 194 2.32 9.94 -10.92
CA VAL A 194 1.99 11.31 -11.35
C VAL A 194 1.48 11.28 -12.79
N ARG A 195 2.14 10.53 -13.68
CA ARG A 195 1.74 10.38 -15.10
C ARG A 195 0.34 9.79 -15.21
N ASP A 196 0.05 8.72 -14.46
CA ASP A 196 -1.24 8.03 -14.40
C ASP A 196 -2.42 8.99 -14.14
N PHE A 197 -2.21 10.05 -13.36
CA PHE A 197 -3.22 11.08 -13.13
C PHE A 197 -3.18 12.18 -14.20
N ALA A 198 -1.98 12.63 -14.61
CA ALA A 198 -1.83 13.74 -15.54
C ALA A 198 -2.46 13.49 -16.92
N GLU A 199 -2.63 12.23 -17.30
CA GLU A 199 -3.30 11.82 -18.55
C GLU A 199 -4.83 11.87 -18.49
N ILE A 200 -5.41 12.00 -17.28
CA ILE A 200 -6.85 11.98 -17.08
C ILE A 200 -7.45 13.39 -17.28
N GLU A 201 -8.45 13.50 -18.15
CA GLU A 201 -9.06 14.78 -18.50
C GLU A 201 -9.96 15.34 -17.40
N CYS A 202 -10.88 14.52 -16.87
CA CYS A 202 -11.77 14.84 -15.77
C CYS A 202 -11.49 13.97 -14.53
N TRP A 203 -11.59 14.55 -13.35
CA TRP A 203 -11.31 13.86 -12.08
C TRP A 203 -12.60 13.69 -11.29
N ARG A 204 -13.51 12.83 -11.78
CA ARG A 204 -14.75 12.49 -11.08
C ARG A 204 -14.49 11.38 -10.06
N ALA A 205 -15.47 11.13 -9.20
CA ALA A 205 -15.43 10.00 -8.27
C ALA A 205 -15.19 8.65 -8.98
N GLY A 206 -15.71 8.50 -10.21
CA GLY A 206 -15.50 7.32 -11.06
C GLY A 206 -14.05 7.14 -11.49
N GLU A 207 -13.32 8.21 -11.81
CA GLU A 207 -11.89 8.11 -12.16
C GLU A 207 -11.02 7.77 -10.95
N ILE A 208 -11.36 8.25 -9.76
CA ILE A 208 -10.69 7.83 -8.51
C ILE A 208 -10.90 6.33 -8.30
N GLU A 209 -12.13 5.84 -8.46
CA GLU A 209 -12.46 4.43 -8.32
C GLU A 209 -11.73 3.55 -9.34
N ALA A 210 -11.74 3.95 -10.62
CA ALA A 210 -11.04 3.25 -11.68
C ALA A 210 -9.52 3.24 -11.44
N ARG A 211 -8.93 4.33 -10.95
CA ARG A 211 -7.51 4.37 -10.57
C ARG A 211 -7.24 3.51 -9.34
N SER A 212 -8.10 3.53 -8.32
CA SER A 212 -7.98 2.64 -7.16
C SER A 212 -7.94 1.18 -7.60
N ARG A 213 -8.77 0.77 -8.56
CA ARG A 213 -8.78 -0.60 -9.09
C ARG A 213 -7.45 -0.96 -9.76
N ARG A 214 -6.93 -0.11 -10.65
CA ARG A 214 -5.62 -0.34 -11.30
C ARG A 214 -4.48 -0.44 -10.28
N LEU A 215 -4.48 0.41 -9.27
CA LEU A 215 -3.48 0.38 -8.20
C LEU A 215 -3.63 -0.87 -7.32
N ALA A 216 -4.85 -1.33 -7.06
CA ALA A 216 -5.11 -2.56 -6.33
C ALA A 216 -4.65 -3.80 -7.13
N GLU A 217 -4.90 -3.85 -8.44
CA GLU A 217 -4.38 -4.90 -9.32
C GLU A 217 -2.85 -4.93 -9.33
N ARG A 218 -2.21 -3.75 -9.37
CA ARG A 218 -0.76 -3.63 -9.25
C ARG A 218 -0.25 -4.09 -7.89
N ALA A 219 -0.96 -3.75 -6.82
CA ALA A 219 -0.66 -4.20 -5.46
C ALA A 219 -0.62 -5.73 -5.34
N LEU A 220 -1.47 -6.47 -6.08
CA LEU A 220 -1.42 -7.94 -6.07
C LEU A 220 -0.11 -8.52 -6.60
N ASN A 221 0.57 -7.82 -7.51
CA ASN A 221 1.87 -8.23 -8.05
C ASN A 221 3.03 -7.91 -7.08
N VAL A 222 2.89 -6.83 -6.31
CA VAL A 222 3.88 -6.43 -5.30
C VAL A 222 3.78 -7.32 -4.05
N TRP A 223 2.55 -7.59 -3.62
CA TRP A 223 2.24 -8.36 -2.43
C TRP A 223 1.44 -9.62 -2.80
N PRO A 224 2.10 -10.78 -2.98
CA PRO A 224 1.45 -12.02 -3.40
C PRO A 224 0.55 -12.62 -2.31
N GLY A 225 -0.53 -13.31 -2.69
CA GLY A 225 -1.53 -13.83 -1.77
C GLY A 225 -1.15 -15.15 -1.08
N PRO A 226 -2.07 -15.72 -0.28
CA PRO A 226 -1.89 -17.04 0.33
C PRO A 226 -1.71 -18.12 -0.73
N ARG A 227 -0.96 -19.17 -0.39
CA ARG A 227 -0.88 -20.39 -1.22
C ARG A 227 -2.17 -21.19 -1.09
N ARG A 228 -2.58 -21.82 -2.19
CA ARG A 228 -3.72 -22.74 -2.26
C ARG A 228 -3.26 -24.18 -2.14
#